data_AF-A0A6N7A933-F1
#
_entry.id   AF-A0A6N7A933-F1
#
_cell.length_a   1.000
_cell.length_b   1.000
_cell.length_c   1.000
_cell.angle_alpha   90.00
_cell.angle_beta   90.00
_cell.angle_gamma   90.00
#
_symmetry.space_group_name_H-M   'P 1'
#
loop_
_entity.id
_entity.type
_entity.pdbx_description
1 polymer ?
#
loop_
_entity_poly.entity_id
_entity_poly.type
_entity_poly.pdbx_seq_one_letter_code
_entity_poly.pdbx_strand_id
1 'polypeptide(L)' 'MIEIMVQKSTFRINIARLPEGVYLATSDDVQGLVAQGRTVYETVEIARDVARKLIEAQGGLSLQY' A
#
# COMPACT_ATOMS: atom_id res chain seq x y z
N MET A 1 21.96 -9.04 23.04
CA MET A 1 20.56 -8.65 22.74
C MET A 1 20.60 -7.84 21.46
N ILE A 2 20.02 -8.35 20.37
CA ILE A 2 20.09 -7.73 19.04
C ILE A 2 18.72 -7.08 18.78
N GLU A 3 18.69 -5.76 18.60
CA GLU A 3 17.50 -5.04 18.13
C GLU A 3 17.55 -4.98 16.61
N ILE A 4 16.68 -5.75 15.97
CA ILE A 4 16.45 -5.62 14.53
C ILE A 4 15.38 -4.54 14.33
N MET A 5 15.79 -3.37 13.87
CA MET A 5 14.89 -2.28 13.45
C MET A 5 14.58 -2.44 11.95
N VAL A 6 13.37 -2.90 11.64
CA VAL A 6 12.78 -2.74 10.30
C VAL A 6 11.97 -1.43 10.32
N GLN A 7 12.28 -0.50 9.42
CA GLN A 7 11.60 0.79 9.29
C GLN A 7 10.08 0.59 9.10
N LYS A 8 9.29 0.83 10.14
CA LYS A 8 7.85 0.59 10.15
C LYS A 8 7.11 1.80 9.55
N SER A 9 7.07 1.90 8.22
CA SER A 9 6.26 2.92 7.54
C SER A 9 4.78 2.59 7.69
N THR A 10 4.06 3.41 8.46
CA THR A 10 2.60 3.35 8.59
C THR A 10 2.01 4.44 7.69
N PHE A 11 1.13 4.05 6.77
CA PHE A 11 0.47 4.97 5.84
C PHE A 11 -1.04 4.80 5.93
N ARG A 12 -1.81 5.85 5.66
CA ARG A 12 -3.26 5.81 5.69
C ARG A 12 -3.79 5.40 4.33
N ILE A 13 -4.79 4.52 4.33
CA ILE A 13 -5.53 4.15 3.13
C ILE A 13 -6.99 4.54 3.33
N ASN A 14 -7.58 5.16 2.31
CA ASN A 14 -8.97 5.53 2.25
C ASN A 14 -9.70 4.47 1.46
N ILE A 15 -10.70 3.83 2.06
CA ILE A 15 -11.51 2.81 1.40
C ILE A 15 -12.89 3.40 1.11
N ALA A 16 -13.25 3.44 -0.17
CA ALA A 16 -14.58 3.86 -0.63
C ALA A 16 -15.28 2.70 -1.34
N ARG A 17 -16.58 2.52 -1.08
CA ARG A 17 -17.40 1.59 -1.85
C ARG A 17 -17.95 2.30 -3.07
N LEU A 18 -17.73 1.72 -4.24
CA LEU A 18 -18.20 2.28 -5.51
C LEU A 18 -19.62 1.76 -5.85
N PRO A 19 -20.42 2.51 -6.64
CA PRO A 19 -21.78 2.11 -7.02
C PRO A 19 -21.84 0.79 -7.80
N GLU A 20 -20.72 0.35 -8.38
CA GLU A 20 -20.55 -0.94 -9.07
C GLU A 20 -20.44 -2.13 -8.10
N GLY A 21 -20.49 -1.90 -6.79
CA GLY A 21 -20.48 -2.95 -5.77
C GLY A 21 -19.08 -3.42 -5.34
N VAL A 22 -18.04 -2.71 -5.74
CA VAL A 22 -16.63 -2.97 -5.40
C VAL A 22 -16.11 -1.97 -4.38
N TYR A 23 -14.96 -2.26 -3.80
CA TYR A 23 -14.22 -1.37 -2.89
C TYR A 23 -12.98 -0.85 -3.60
N LEU A 24 -12.73 0.46 -3.46
CA LEU A 24 -11.56 1.15 -3.95
C LEU A 24 -10.74 1.65 -2.76
N ALA A 25 -9.47 1.30 -2.71
CA ALA A 25 -8.50 1.85 -1.79
C ALA A 25 -7.57 2.82 -2.51
N THR A 26 -7.46 4.03 -1.96
CA THR A 26 -6.51 5.06 -2.38
C THR A 26 -5.72 5.56 -1.17
N SER A 27 -4.60 6.23 -1.38
CA SER A 27 -3.81 6.81 -0.29
C SER A 27 -3.25 8.16 -0.70
N ASP A 28 -3.33 9.14 0.20
CA ASP A 28 -2.65 10.44 0.05
C ASP A 28 -1.16 10.35 0.44
N ASP A 29 -0.79 9.36 1.27
CA ASP A 29 0.59 9.14 1.72
C ASP A 29 1.45 8.41 0.66
N VAL A 30 0.83 7.53 -0.13
CA VAL A 30 1.52 6.75 -1.17
C VAL A 30 1.01 7.17 -2.55
N GLN A 31 1.74 8.06 -3.20
CA GLN A 31 1.38 8.53 -4.54
C GLN A 31 1.31 7.35 -5.53
N GLY A 32 0.19 7.28 -6.26
CA GLY A 32 -0.09 6.22 -7.22
C GLY A 32 -0.70 4.96 -6.62
N LEU A 33 -0.94 4.90 -5.31
CA LEU A 33 -1.63 3.77 -4.68
C LEU A 33 -3.10 3.81 -5.03
N VAL A 34 -3.49 2.89 -5.90
CA VAL A 34 -4.88 2.60 -6.25
C VAL A 34 -5.06 1.09 -6.26
N ALA A 35 -6.00 0.58 -5.48
CA ALA A 35 -6.32 -0.84 -5.40
C ALA A 35 -7.84 -1.04 -5.37
N GLN A 36 -8.32 -2.09 -6.01
CA GLN A 36 -9.75 -2.40 -6.07
C GLN A 36 -9.99 -3.87 -5.74
N GLY A 37 -11.03 -4.15 -4.97
CA GLY A 37 -11.43 -5.51 -4.61
C GLY A 37 -12.94 -5.67 -4.43
N ARG A 38 -13.39 -6.91 -4.36
CA ARG A 38 -14.80 -7.28 -4.12
C ARG A 38 -15.18 -7.17 -2.65
N THR A 39 -14.18 -7.23 -1.76
CA THR A 39 -14.34 -7.09 -0.31
C THR A 39 -13.31 -6.12 0.25
N VAL A 40 -13.58 -5.56 1.44
CA VAL A 40 -12.64 -4.69 2.16
C VAL A 40 -11.31 -5.42 2.38
N TYR A 41 -11.36 -6.68 2.83
CA TYR A 41 -10.17 -7.49 3.10
C TYR A 41 -9.29 -7.68 1.85
N GLU A 42 -9.90 -8.09 0.73
CA GLU A 42 -9.20 -8.26 -0.55
C GLU A 42 -8.56 -6.94 -1.01
N THR A 43 -9.29 -5.82 -0.86
CA THR A 43 -8.81 -4.50 -1.26
C THR A 43 -7.59 -4.07 -0.44
N VAL A 44 -7.57 -4.37 0.86
CA VAL A 44 -6.43 -4.06 1.75
C VAL A 44 -5.21 -4.91 1.39
N GLU A 45 -5.40 -6.21 1.12
CA GLU A 45 -4.31 -7.10 0.70
C GLU A 45 -3.67 -6.63 -0.62
N ILE A 46 -4.49 -6.23 -1.59
CA ILE A 46 -4.03 -5.66 -2.86
C ILE A 46 -3.32 -4.31 -2.62
N ALA A 47 -3.90 -3.43 -1.81
CA ALA A 47 -3.29 -2.14 -1.48
C ALA A 47 -1.91 -2.29 -0.83
N ARG A 48 -1.72 -3.30 0.03
CA ARG A 48 -0.41 -3.59 0.65
C ARG A 48 0.64 -4.00 -0.37
N ASP A 49 0.26 -4.83 -1.35
CA ASP A 49 1.19 -5.28 -2.39
C ASP A 49 1.56 -4.14 -3.35
N VAL A 50 0.58 -3.33 -3.73
CA VAL A 50 0.77 -2.14 -4.57
C VAL A 50 1.64 -1.10 -3.85
N ALA A 51 1.38 -0.83 -2.56
CA ALA A 51 2.20 0.08 -1.77
C ALA A 51 3.67 -0.33 -1.74
N ARG A 52 3.95 -1.62 -1.54
CA ARG A 52 5.32 -2.15 -1.56
C ARG A 52 6.00 -1.86 -2.89
N LYS A 53 5.35 -2.21 -4.00
CA LYS A 53 5.88 -2.01 -5.36
C LYS A 53 6.12 -0.53 -5.67
N LEU A 54 5.24 0.35 -5.21
CA LEU A 54 5.39 1.80 -5.41
C LEU A 54 6.56 2.37 -4.61
N ILE A 55 6.73 1.95 -3.35
CA ILE A 55 7.87 2.35 -2.52
C ILE A 55 9.19 1.82 -3.11
N GLU A 56 9.19 0.59 -3.61
CA GLU A 56 10.33 -0.01 -4.32
C GLU A 56 10.67 0.78 -5.59
N ALA A 57 9.66 1.12 -6.40
CA ALA A 57 9.83 1.88 -7.64
C ALA A 57 10.26 3.34 -7.42
N GLN A 58 9.86 3.96 -6.31
CA GLN A 58 10.24 5.34 -5.96
C GLN A 58 11.68 5.47 -5.44
N GLY A 59 12.45 4.39 -5.39
CA GLY A 59 13.89 4.44 -5.07
C GLY A 59 14.23 4.23 -3.59
N GLY A 60 13.34 3.62 -2.80
CA GLY A 60 13.67 3.13 -1.45
C GLY A 60 14.75 2.03 -1.43
N LEU A 61 15.16 1.53 -2.60
CA LEU A 61 16.32 0.69 -2.81
C LEU A 61 17.25 1.40 -3.79
N SER A 62 17.94 2.44 -3.33
CA SER A 62 19.33 2.61 -3.74
C SER A 62 20.05 1.32 -3.31
N LEU A 63 20.14 0.33 -4.21
CA LEU A 63 21.07 -0.78 -4.08
C LEU A 63 22.46 -0.12 -3.91
N GLN A 64 22.90 0.01 -2.67
CA GLN A 64 24.31 0.21 -2.39
C GLN A 64 24.96 -1.16 -2.61
N TYR A 65 25.51 -1.31 -3.81
CA TYR A 65 26.51 -2.32 -4.12
C TYR A 65 27.83 -1.96 -3.45
#